data_AF-A0A5J6Q900-F1
#
_entry.id   AF-A0A5J6Q900-F1
#
_cell.length_a   1.000
_cell.length_b   1.000
_cell.length_c   1.000
_cell.angle_alpha   90.00
_cell.angle_beta   90.00
_cell.angle_gamma   90.00
#
_symmetry.space_group_name_H-M   'P 1'
#
loop_
_entity.id
_entity.type
_entity.pdbx_description
1 polymer ?
#
loop_
_entity_poly.entity_id
_entity_poly.type
_entity_poly.pdbx_seq_one_letter_code
_entity_poly.pdbx_strand_id
1 'polypeptide(L)'
;MTFSLRNLATAVMAAAGTLALTACQPGGDATALTEELKRLELRIDQLEQRLSGSGNEGGSGEEDPTVPAGAIQSLTFRMGTEDDRLRVYWADGSTSDLPCTKEQAVWACG
;
A
#
# COMPACT_ATOMS: atom_id res chain seq x y z
N MET A 1 -14.86 48.99 -63.81
CA MET A 1 -13.72 48.70 -62.94
C MET A 1 -14.22 48.52 -61.51
N THR A 2 -14.55 47.30 -61.10
CA THR A 2 -15.07 46.98 -59.76
C THR A 2 -14.38 45.71 -59.24
N PHE A 3 -13.05 45.76 -59.20
CA PHE A 3 -12.16 44.65 -58.82
C PHE A 3 -11.29 45.06 -57.62
N SER A 4 -11.85 45.62 -56.54
CA SER A 4 -10.97 46.00 -55.41
C SER A 4 -11.62 46.17 -54.04
N LEU A 5 -12.81 45.63 -53.77
CA LEU A 5 -13.38 45.63 -52.41
C LEU A 5 -13.65 44.23 -51.82
N ARG A 6 -13.71 43.17 -52.65
CA ARG A 6 -13.94 41.80 -52.17
C ARG A 6 -12.68 41.10 -51.65
N ASN A 7 -11.48 41.54 -52.06
CA ASN A 7 -10.22 40.89 -51.65
C ASN A 7 -9.60 41.45 -50.37
N LEU A 8 -10.06 42.61 -49.88
CA LEU A 8 -9.52 43.21 -48.65
C LEU A 8 -10.25 42.71 -47.40
N ALA A 9 -11.53 42.37 -47.52
CA ALA A 9 -12.33 41.82 -46.42
C ALA A 9 -11.96 40.36 -46.07
N THR A 10 -11.44 39.59 -47.01
CA THR A 10 -11.05 38.18 -46.80
C THR A 10 -9.64 38.02 -46.23
N ALA A 11 -8.78 39.03 -46.33
CA ALA A 11 -7.42 38.97 -45.79
C ALA A 11 -7.34 39.27 -44.28
N VAL A 12 -8.27 40.06 -43.74
CA VAL A 12 -8.24 40.44 -42.31
C VAL A 12 -8.84 39.36 -41.41
N MET A 13 -9.78 38.56 -41.93
CA MET A 13 -10.45 37.50 -41.14
C MET A 13 -9.69 36.17 -41.11
N ALA A 14 -8.49 36.10 -41.68
CA ALA A 14 -7.60 34.94 -41.61
C ALA A 14 -6.43 35.12 -40.62
N ALA A 15 -6.22 36.34 -40.08
CA ALA A 15 -5.10 36.63 -39.19
C ALA A 15 -5.44 36.54 -37.68
N ALA A 16 -6.72 36.42 -37.32
CA ALA A 16 -7.16 36.37 -35.92
C ALA A 16 -7.33 34.96 -35.34
N GLY A 17 -7.18 33.90 -36.15
CA GLY A 17 -7.43 32.51 -35.75
C GLY A 17 -6.20 31.70 -35.35
N THR A 18 -4.98 32.18 -35.60
CA THR A 18 -3.75 31.38 -35.45
C THR A 18 -2.93 31.69 -34.20
N LEU A 19 -3.32 32.66 -33.38
CA LEU A 19 -2.60 33.03 -32.15
C LEU A 19 -3.10 32.31 -30.88
N ALA A 20 -4.13 31.46 -30.98
CA ALA A 20 -4.74 30.80 -29.83
C ALA A 20 -4.29 29.33 -29.60
N LEU A 21 -3.36 28.79 -30.42
CA LEU A 21 -2.97 27.37 -30.34
C LEU A 21 -1.55 27.11 -29.79
N THR A 22 -0.81 28.13 -29.35
CA THR A 22 0.57 27.96 -28.85
C THR A 22 0.71 27.86 -27.33
N ALA A 23 -0.38 27.87 -26.56
CA ALA A 23 -0.33 27.92 -25.08
C ALA A 23 -0.56 26.58 -24.36
N CYS A 24 -0.65 25.44 -25.07
CA CYS A 24 -0.63 24.12 -24.44
C CYS A 24 0.63 23.37 -24.90
N GLN A 25 1.71 23.53 -24.14
CA GLN A 25 2.83 22.58 -24.16
C GLN A 25 2.63 21.56 -23.02
N PRO A 26 2.05 20.38 -23.28
CA PRO A 26 2.08 19.28 -22.35
C PRO A 26 3.44 18.60 -22.45
N GLY A 27 4.46 19.12 -21.78
CA GLY A 27 5.82 18.60 -21.95
C GLY A 27 6.76 18.71 -20.74
N GLY A 28 6.54 19.67 -19.85
CA GLY A 28 7.42 19.88 -18.68
C GLY A 28 7.07 19.02 -17.47
N ASP A 29 5.78 18.82 -17.20
CA ASP A 29 5.32 18.14 -15.97
C ASP A 29 5.28 16.61 -16.11
N ALA A 30 5.13 16.09 -17.32
CA ALA A 30 5.03 14.65 -17.55
C ALA A 30 6.33 13.93 -17.16
N THR A 31 7.48 14.51 -17.43
CA THR A 31 8.78 13.92 -17.07
C THR A 31 9.03 13.95 -15.56
N ALA A 32 8.71 15.06 -14.89
CA ALA A 32 8.83 15.17 -13.43
C ALA A 32 7.88 14.21 -12.70
N LEU A 33 6.66 14.06 -13.21
CA LEU A 33 5.66 13.16 -12.65
C LEU A 33 6.07 11.68 -12.85
N THR A 34 6.68 11.33 -13.98
CA THR A 34 7.24 9.98 -14.18
C THR A 34 8.44 9.67 -13.28
N GLU A 35 9.23 10.68 -12.89
CA GLU A 35 10.37 10.51 -11.98
C GLU A 35 9.90 10.27 -10.55
N GLU A 36 8.91 11.04 -10.08
CA GLU A 36 8.29 10.81 -8.77
C GLU A 36 7.57 9.46 -8.70
N LEU A 37 6.90 9.03 -9.77
CA LEU A 37 6.31 7.68 -9.84
C LEU A 37 7.37 6.58 -9.68
N LYS A 38 8.48 6.64 -10.43
CA LYS A 38 9.57 5.68 -10.31
C LYS A 38 10.15 5.63 -8.91
N ARG A 39 10.28 6.78 -8.25
CA ARG A 39 10.77 6.88 -6.87
C ARG A 39 9.82 6.21 -5.88
N LEU A 40 8.51 6.38 -6.06
CA LEU A 40 7.49 5.74 -5.23
C LEU A 40 7.51 4.22 -5.43
N GLU A 41 7.60 3.75 -6.67
CA GLU A 41 7.65 2.33 -7.02
C GLU A 41 8.87 1.65 -6.39
N LEU A 42 10.06 2.26 -6.49
CA LEU A 42 11.27 1.77 -5.80
C LEU A 42 11.12 1.70 -4.28
N ARG A 43 10.39 2.64 -3.67
CA ARG A 43 10.13 2.62 -2.23
C ARG A 43 9.17 1.50 -1.84
N ILE A 44 8.14 1.26 -2.66
CA ILE A 44 7.20 0.15 -2.48
C ILE A 44 7.97 -1.17 -2.58
N ASP A 45 8.76 -1.38 -3.63
CA ASP A 45 9.58 -2.59 -3.80
C ASP A 45 10.49 -2.84 -2.59
N GLN A 46 11.14 -1.79 -2.08
CA GLN A 46 11.99 -1.89 -0.89
C GLN A 46 11.20 -2.24 0.38
N LEU A 47 9.98 -1.71 0.52
CA LEU A 47 9.11 -2.03 1.66
C LEU A 47 8.60 -3.46 1.57
N GLU A 48 8.15 -3.90 0.39
CA GLU A 48 7.74 -5.27 0.12
C GLU A 48 8.87 -6.25 0.36
N GLN A 49 10.10 -5.93 -0.07
CA GLN A 49 11.27 -6.76 0.18
C GLN A 49 11.63 -6.84 1.67
N ARG A 50 11.48 -5.76 2.43
CA ARG A 50 11.71 -5.77 3.89
C ARG A 50 10.68 -6.60 4.62
N LEU A 51 9.41 -6.51 4.22
CA LEU A 51 8.32 -7.30 4.79
C LEU A 51 8.48 -8.79 4.43
N SER A 52 8.83 -9.09 3.18
CA SER A 52 9.09 -10.45 2.71
C SER A 52 10.35 -11.05 3.36
N GLY A 53 11.38 -10.23 3.58
CA GLY A 53 12.61 -10.63 4.29
C GLY A 53 12.38 -10.86 5.78
N SER A 54 11.57 -10.00 6.43
CA SER A 54 11.23 -10.14 7.85
C SER A 54 10.23 -11.28 8.12
N GLY A 55 9.49 -11.73 7.10
CA GLY A 55 8.54 -12.84 7.20
C GLY A 55 9.15 -14.23 6.95
N ASN A 56 10.40 -14.32 6.47
CA ASN A 56 11.03 -15.58 6.06
C ASN A 56 12.20 -16.03 6.97
N GLU A 57 12.44 -15.33 8.09
CA GLU A 57 13.32 -15.84 9.16
C GLU A 57 12.56 -16.68 10.20
N GLY A 58 11.34 -17.13 9.88
CA GLY A 58 10.70 -18.28 10.52
C GLY A 58 11.21 -19.57 9.89
N GLY A 59 12.41 -19.98 10.29
CA GLY A 59 13.07 -21.16 9.77
C GLY A 59 12.18 -22.40 9.90
N SER A 60 12.14 -23.20 8.84
CA SER A 60 11.63 -24.57 8.80
C SER A 60 12.53 -25.51 9.62
N GLY A 61 12.70 -25.22 10.89
CA GLY A 61 13.36 -26.06 11.88
C GLY A 61 12.33 -26.39 12.95
N GLU A 62 12.24 -27.68 13.28
CA GLU A 62 11.60 -28.27 14.47
C GLU A 62 10.80 -27.27 15.31
N GLU A 63 9.47 -27.42 15.32
CA GLU A 63 8.52 -26.60 16.06
C GLU A 63 8.87 -26.59 17.56
N ASP A 64 9.81 -25.74 17.95
CA ASP A 64 10.08 -25.46 19.36
C ASP A 64 8.86 -24.68 19.86
N PRO A 65 8.03 -25.26 20.75
CA PRO A 65 6.81 -24.61 21.24
C PRO A 65 7.10 -23.32 22.02
N THR A 66 8.38 -22.99 22.22
CA THR A 66 8.87 -21.83 22.96
C THR A 66 9.10 -20.59 22.08
N VAL A 67 9.21 -20.73 20.75
CA VAL A 67 9.49 -19.59 19.85
C VAL A 67 8.16 -19.02 19.32
N PRO A 68 7.78 -17.79 19.69
CA PRO A 68 6.53 -17.19 19.21
C PRO A 68 6.59 -17.01 17.69
N ALA A 69 5.53 -17.41 17.01
CA ALA A 69 5.42 -17.46 15.54
C ALA A 69 5.30 -16.06 14.86
N GLY A 70 5.89 -15.03 15.47
CA GLY A 70 5.88 -13.65 15.01
C GLY A 70 4.88 -12.75 15.75
N ALA A 71 4.43 -11.68 15.08
CA ALA A 71 3.51 -10.72 15.66
C ALA A 71 2.12 -11.34 15.91
N ILE A 72 1.45 -10.92 16.99
CA ILE A 72 0.09 -11.35 17.29
C ILE A 72 -0.88 -10.63 16.34
N GLN A 73 -1.69 -11.40 15.61
CA GLN A 73 -2.77 -10.87 14.77
C GLN A 73 -4.03 -10.64 15.60
N SER A 74 -4.45 -11.64 16.39
CA SER A 74 -5.61 -11.53 17.28
C SER A 74 -5.54 -12.57 18.41
N LEU A 75 -6.38 -12.39 19.45
CA LEU A 75 -6.49 -13.34 20.56
C LEU A 75 -7.95 -13.59 20.92
N THR A 76 -8.26 -14.80 21.38
CA THR A 76 -9.56 -15.18 21.92
C THR A 76 -9.37 -15.80 23.29
N PHE A 77 -10.05 -15.24 24.29
CA PHE A 77 -9.99 -15.74 25.66
C PHE A 77 -11.35 -16.31 26.06
N ARG A 78 -11.36 -17.60 26.42
CA ARG A 78 -12.56 -18.33 26.87
C ARG A 78 -12.41 -18.59 28.37
N MET A 79 -13.39 -18.11 29.13
CA MET A 79 -13.46 -18.27 30.59
C MET A 79 -14.82 -18.82 31.01
N GLY A 80 -14.86 -19.52 32.14
CA GLY A 80 -16.08 -20.02 32.74
C GLY A 80 -16.59 -21.31 32.09
N THR A 81 -15.71 -22.04 31.40
CA THR A 81 -15.99 -23.36 30.85
C THR A 81 -15.15 -24.42 31.56
N GLU A 82 -15.36 -25.70 31.25
CA GLU A 82 -14.54 -26.80 31.80
C GLU A 82 -13.06 -26.70 31.33
N ASP A 83 -12.83 -26.04 30.19
CA ASP A 83 -11.52 -25.80 29.58
C ASP A 83 -11.34 -24.30 29.32
N ASP A 84 -10.84 -23.58 30.32
CA ASP A 84 -10.48 -22.16 30.17
C ASP A 84 -9.19 -22.05 29.34
N ARG A 85 -9.24 -21.29 28.24
CA ARG A 85 -8.17 -21.28 27.23
C ARG A 85 -7.98 -19.93 26.57
N LEU A 86 -6.72 -19.58 26.33
CA LEU A 86 -6.30 -18.47 25.50
C LEU A 86 -5.82 -19.01 24.15
N ARG A 87 -6.52 -18.64 23.08
CA ARG A 87 -6.09 -18.92 21.71
C ARG A 87 -5.43 -17.68 21.11
N VAL A 88 -4.22 -17.83 20.61
CA VAL A 88 -3.45 -16.79 19.92
C VAL A 88 -3.45 -17.10 18.42
N TYR A 89 -3.79 -16.11 17.61
CA TYR A 89 -3.67 -16.16 16.16
C TYR A 89 -2.48 -15.29 15.77
N TRP A 90 -1.48 -15.89 15.14
CA TRP A 90 -0.24 -15.23 14.75
C TRP A 90 -0.35 -14.65 13.33
N ALA A 91 0.51 -13.70 13.00
CA ALA A 91 0.50 -13.04 11.69
C ALA A 91 0.89 -13.97 10.54
N ASP A 92 1.60 -15.06 10.81
CA ASP A 92 1.94 -16.11 9.85
C ASP A 92 0.77 -17.08 9.58
N GLY A 93 -0.35 -16.93 10.29
CA GLY A 93 -1.54 -17.77 10.18
C GLY A 93 -1.53 -19.00 11.09
N SER A 94 -0.47 -19.23 11.86
CA SER A 94 -0.43 -20.28 12.86
C SER A 94 -1.28 -19.92 14.09
N THR A 95 -1.57 -20.93 14.92
CA THR A 95 -2.36 -20.73 16.14
C THR A 95 -1.76 -21.46 17.33
N SER A 96 -1.74 -20.80 18.49
CA SER A 96 -1.37 -21.40 19.77
C SER A 96 -2.56 -21.48 20.70
N ASP A 97 -2.73 -22.63 21.34
CA ASP A 97 -3.79 -22.91 22.30
C ASP A 97 -3.17 -23.10 23.70
N LEU A 98 -3.33 -22.10 24.57
CA LEU A 98 -2.71 -22.04 25.88
C LEU A 98 -3.76 -22.33 26.97
N PRO A 99 -3.69 -23.46 27.68
CA PRO A 99 -4.59 -23.74 28.80
C PRO A 99 -4.37 -22.69 29.89
N CYS A 100 -5.46 -22.21 30.48
CA CYS A 100 -5.41 -21.17 31.49
C CYS A 100 -5.85 -21.71 32.85
N THR A 101 -5.11 -21.36 33.89
CA THR A 101 -5.49 -21.59 35.28
C THR A 101 -5.68 -20.27 36.00
N LYS A 102 -6.62 -20.26 36.94
CA LYS A 102 -6.88 -19.10 37.78
C LYS A 102 -6.06 -19.18 39.05
N GLU A 103 -5.01 -18.38 39.14
CA GLU A 103 -4.20 -18.23 40.35
C GLU A 103 -4.67 -16.98 41.11
N GLN A 104 -5.52 -17.21 42.11
CA GLN A 104 -6.15 -16.16 42.92
C GLN A 104 -6.98 -15.19 42.04
N ALA A 105 -6.42 -14.06 41.66
CA ALA A 105 -7.05 -13.00 40.87
C ALA A 105 -6.46 -12.86 39.45
N VAL A 106 -5.43 -13.63 39.11
CA VAL A 106 -4.71 -13.55 37.83
C VAL A 106 -4.91 -14.85 37.05
N TRP A 107 -5.05 -14.74 35.74
CA TRP A 107 -5.04 -15.90 34.84
C TRP A 107 -3.63 -16.13 34.33
N ALA A 108 -3.09 -17.32 34.59
CA ALA A 108 -1.84 -17.78 34.02
C ALA A 108 -2.18 -18.72 32.86
N CYS A 109 -1.67 -18.45 31.66
CA CYS A 109 -1.89 -19.26 30.47
C CYS A 109 -0.53 -19.64 29.87
N GLY A 110 -0.29 -20.93 29.65
CA GLY A 110 1.01 -21.43 29.19
C GLY A 110 1.02 -22.94 28.94
#